data_AF-A0A2K3Q4Z3-F1
#
_entry.id   AF-A0A2K3Q4Z3-F1
#
_cell.length_a   1.000
_cell.length_b   1.000
_cell.length_c   1.000
_cell.angle_alpha   90.00
_cell.angle_beta   90.00
_cell.angle_gamma   90.00
#
_symmetry.space_group_name_H-M   'P 1'
#
loop_
_entity.id
_entity.type
_entity.pdbx_description
1 polymer ?
#
loop_
_entity_poly.entity_id
_entity_poly.type
_entity_poly.pdbx_seq_one_letter_code
_entity_poly.pdbx_strand_id
1 'polypeptide(L)'
;MKDDGTAGLYGNPATGQRVTAYATAHSTALPRHVTDYHAAAAASRPDSMMLSSNFQSQLHLLLANAIGAKRGGWAIRRAPATPASAAR
;
A
#
# COMPACT_ATOMS: atom_id res chain seq x y z
N MET A 1 -6.45 5.71 5.29
CA MET A 1 -7.45 6.31 4.38
C MET A 1 -8.77 5.58 4.62
N LYS A 2 -9.86 6.31 4.86
CA LYS A 2 -11.19 5.71 4.96
C LYS A 2 -11.58 5.21 3.57
N ASP A 3 -11.58 3.90 3.37
CA ASP A 3 -12.02 3.25 2.13
C ASP A 3 -13.56 3.24 2.07
N ASP A 4 -14.20 4.40 2.24
CA ASP A 4 -15.66 4.52 2.41
C ASP A 4 -16.44 4.32 1.09
N GLY A 5 -15.77 3.91 0.00
CA GLY A 5 -16.41 3.71 -1.32
C GLY A 5 -17.04 4.97 -1.92
N THR A 6 -16.80 6.14 -1.32
CA THR A 6 -17.40 7.44 -1.61
C THR A 6 -16.42 8.42 -2.22
N ALA A 7 -15.47 7.94 -3.02
CA ALA A 7 -14.94 8.80 -4.06
C ALA A 7 -16.16 9.24 -4.88
N GLY A 8 -16.47 10.54 -4.92
CA GLY A 8 -17.68 11.12 -5.55
C GLY A 8 -17.76 10.95 -7.07
N LEU A 9 -17.15 9.89 -7.59
CA LEU A 9 -17.08 9.46 -8.98
C LEU A 9 -18.44 8.96 -9.49
N TYR A 10 -19.33 8.55 -8.59
CA TYR A 10 -20.64 8.02 -8.93
C TYR A 10 -21.75 8.91 -8.37
N GLY A 11 -22.72 9.27 -9.21
CA GLY A 11 -23.91 10.02 -8.79
C GLY A 11 -24.83 9.24 -7.84
N ASN A 12 -24.57 7.95 -7.63
CA ASN A 12 -25.28 7.10 -6.68
C ASN A 12 -24.28 6.41 -5.73
N PRO A 13 -24.37 6.65 -4.40
CA PRO A 13 -23.51 6.02 -3.41
C PRO A 13 -23.53 4.49 -3.43
N ALA A 14 -24.67 3.88 -3.73
CA ALA A 14 -24.81 2.41 -3.82
C ALA A 14 -23.96 1.83 -4.97
N THR A 15 -23.80 2.58 -6.06
CA THR A 15 -22.93 2.19 -7.17
C THR A 15 -21.46 2.22 -6.73
N GLY A 16 -21.04 3.26 -6.01
CA GLY A 16 -19.68 3.34 -5.46
C GLY A 16 -19.34 2.15 -4.59
N GLN A 17 -20.22 1.81 -3.64
CA GLN A 17 -20.03 0.66 -2.76
C GLN A 17 -19.93 -0.67 -3.53
N ARG A 18 -20.79 -0.89 -4.54
CA ARG A 18 -20.76 -2.11 -5.36
C ARG A 18 -19.46 -2.22 -6.15
N VAL A 19 -19.02 -1.13 -6.78
CA VAL A 19 -17.77 -1.11 -7.54
C VAL A 19 -16.59 -1.35 -6.61
N THR A 20 -16.54 -0.69 -5.45
CA THR A 20 -15.49 -0.91 -4.45
C THR A 20 -15.46 -2.36 -3.99
N ALA A 21 -16.60 -2.96 -3.63
CA ALA A 21 -16.68 -4.35 -3.22
C ALA A 21 -16.19 -5.31 -4.31
N TYR A 22 -16.62 -5.08 -5.55
CA TYR A 22 -16.17 -5.86 -6.71
C TYR A 22 -14.66 -5.73 -6.91
N ALA A 23 -14.13 -4.51 -6.91
CA ALA A 23 -12.70 -4.25 -7.09
C ALA A 23 -11.87 -4.93 -5.99
N THR A 24 -12.30 -4.85 -4.73
CA THR A 24 -11.64 -5.53 -3.60
C THR A 24 -11.61 -7.04 -3.77
N ALA A 25 -12.70 -7.65 -4.23
CA ALA A 25 -12.82 -9.10 -4.37
C ALA A 25 -12.05 -9.67 -5.57
N HIS A 26 -11.87 -8.88 -6.62
CA HIS A 26 -11.32 -9.37 -7.90
C HIS A 26 -9.91 -8.84 -8.24
N SER A 27 -9.42 -7.82 -7.54
CA SER A 27 -8.05 -7.34 -7.73
C SER A 27 -7.02 -8.28 -7.09
N THR A 28 -5.79 -8.27 -7.61
CA THR A 28 -4.68 -8.98 -6.98
C THR A 28 -4.49 -8.49 -5.54
N ALA A 29 -4.49 -9.42 -4.59
CA ALA A 29 -4.29 -9.10 -3.18
C ALA A 29 -2.88 -8.54 -2.95
N LEU A 30 -2.77 -7.56 -2.04
CA LEU A 30 -1.47 -7.09 -1.57
C LEU A 30 -0.82 -8.12 -0.65
N PRO A 31 0.53 -8.16 -0.60
CA PRO A 31 1.23 -8.91 0.44
C PRO A 31 0.80 -8.46 1.83
N ARG A 32 0.54 -9.42 2.73
CA ARG A 32 0.01 -9.17 4.09
C ARG A 32 0.80 -8.13 4.89
N HIS A 33 2.13 -8.13 4.79
CA HIS A 33 2.96 -7.16 5.51
C HIS A 33 2.70 -5.70 5.09
N VAL A 34 2.23 -5.47 3.85
CA VAL A 34 1.85 -4.13 3.37
C VAL A 34 0.54 -3.69 4.01
N THR A 35 -0.47 -4.57 4.04
CA THR A 35 -1.76 -4.26 4.66
C THR A 35 -1.65 -4.09 6.17
N ASP A 36 -0.81 -4.90 6.82
CA ASP A 36 -0.55 -4.81 8.26
C ASP A 36 0.15 -3.49 8.61
N TYR A 37 1.15 -3.07 7.80
CA TYR A 37 1.78 -1.76 7.95
C TYR A 37 0.79 -0.62 7.77
N HIS A 38 -0.10 -0.72 6.77
CA HIS A 38 -1.15 0.26 6.54
C HIS A 38 -2.08 0.41 7.74
N ALA A 39 -2.53 -0.70 8.31
CA ALA A 39 -3.39 -0.70 9.49
C ALA A 39 -2.67 -0.08 10.71
N ALA A 40 -1.42 -0.48 10.94
CA ALA A 40 -0.61 0.06 12.03
C ALA A 40 -0.36 1.57 11.89
N ALA A 41 -0.01 2.03 10.70
CA ALA A 41 0.24 3.43 10.43
C ALA A 41 -1.04 4.27 10.53
N ALA A 42 -2.16 3.78 10.02
CA ALA A 42 -3.46 4.44 10.15
C ALA A 42 -3.89 4.63 11.61
N ALA A 43 -3.54 3.69 12.49
CA ALA A 43 -3.89 3.75 13.91
C ALA A 43 -2.96 4.66 14.74
N SER A 44 -1.71 4.83 14.34
CA SER A 44 -0.66 5.39 15.21
C SER A 44 0.00 6.67 14.70
N ARG A 45 -0.11 6.97 13.41
CA ARG A 45 0.64 8.07 12.80
C ARG A 45 -0.25 9.25 12.41
N PRO A 46 0.14 10.50 12.75
CA PRO A 46 -0.61 11.70 12.36
C PRO A 46 -0.54 11.98 10.86
N ASP A 47 0.50 11.50 10.18
CA ASP A 47 0.71 11.65 8.74
C ASP A 47 0.16 10.47 7.92
N SER A 48 -0.66 9.59 8.52
CA SER A 48 -1.19 8.39 7.87
C SER A 48 -2.00 8.66 6.59
N MET A 49 -2.54 9.87 6.45
CA MET A 49 -3.24 10.31 5.23
C MET A 49 -2.31 10.63 4.06
N MET A 50 -0.99 10.70 4.28
CA MET A 50 0.01 10.86 3.21
C MET A 50 0.43 9.53 2.58
N LEU A 51 0.00 8.40 3.13
CA LEU A 51 0.26 7.09 2.54
C LEU A 51 -0.58 6.88 1.28
N SER A 52 0.00 6.22 0.28
CA SER A 52 -0.78 5.72 -0.86
C SER A 52 -1.87 4.76 -0.37
N SER A 53 -3.05 4.79 -0.98
CA SER A 53 -4.11 3.85 -0.57
C SER A 53 -3.76 2.39 -0.90
N ASN A 54 -4.48 1.45 -0.29
CA ASN A 54 -4.35 0.03 -0.64
C ASN A 54 -4.70 -0.21 -2.13
N PHE A 55 -5.75 0.44 -2.64
CA PHE A 55 -6.11 0.37 -4.06
C PHE A 55 -5.02 0.93 -4.98
N GLN A 56 -4.39 2.05 -4.62
CA GLN A 56 -3.25 2.58 -5.37
C GLN A 56 -2.08 1.60 -5.39
N SER A 57 -1.81 0.95 -4.25
CA SER A 57 -0.76 -0.06 -4.15
C SER A 57 -1.04 -1.30 -5.00
N GLN A 58 -2.31 -1.74 -5.09
CA GLN A 58 -2.71 -2.83 -5.98
C GLN A 58 -2.48 -2.48 -7.45
N LEU A 59 -2.81 -1.25 -7.85
CA LEU A 59 -2.50 -0.74 -9.19
C LEU A 59 -1.00 -0.74 -9.47
N HIS A 60 -0.17 -0.27 -8.54
CA HIS A 60 1.28 -0.29 -8.71
C HIS A 60 1.83 -1.72 -8.84
N LEU A 61 1.30 -2.67 -8.07
CA LEU A 61 1.68 -4.08 -8.16
C LEU A 61 1.29 -4.66 -9.54
N LEU A 62 0.07 -4.38 -10.02
CA LEU A 62 -0.35 -4.76 -11.36
C LEU A 62 0.59 -4.18 -12.42
N LEU A 63 0.91 -2.89 -12.34
CA LEU A 63 1.78 -2.22 -13.30
C LEU A 63 3.20 -2.79 -13.27
N ALA A 64 3.77 -3.01 -12.08
CA ALA A 64 5.09 -3.59 -11.91
C ALA A 64 5.18 -4.99 -12.55
N ASN A 65 4.13 -5.80 -12.37
CA ASN A 65 4.04 -7.12 -13.01
C ASN A 65 3.87 -7.02 -14.52
N ALA A 66 3.03 -6.10 -15.02
CA ALA A 66 2.77 -5.92 -16.44
C ALA A 66 4.03 -5.50 -17.23
N ILE A 67 4.89 -4.67 -16.64
CA ILE A 67 6.14 -4.23 -17.28
C ILE A 67 7.33 -5.15 -16.97
N GLY A 68 7.12 -6.24 -16.22
CA GLY A 68 8.19 -7.17 -15.84
C GLY A 68 9.27 -6.53 -14.96
N ALA A 69 8.91 -5.59 -14.09
CA ALA A 69 9.85 -4.90 -13.22
C ALA A 69 10.49 -5.88 -12.22
N LYS A 70 11.78 -6.16 -12.38
CA LYS A 70 12.54 -7.08 -11.49
C LYS A 70 13.30 -6.37 -10.37
N ARG A 71 13.55 -5.06 -10.52
CA ARG A 71 14.20 -4.19 -9.52
C ARG A 71 13.57 -2.80 -9.58
N GLY A 72 12.90 -2.40 -8.48
CA GLY A 72 12.62 -1.00 -8.23
C GLY A 72 13.91 -0.28 -7.82
N GLY A 73 14.10 0.97 -8.24
CA GLY A 73 15.36 1.75 -8.19
C GLY A 73 16.05 1.93 -6.84
N TRP A 74 15.61 1.26 -5.77
CA TRP A 74 16.33 1.14 -4.51
C TRP A 74 17.01 -0.22 -4.42
N ALA A 75 18.12 -0.37 -5.13
CA ALA A 75 19.18 -1.26 -4.67
C ALA A 75 19.70 -0.69 -3.34
N ILE A 76 19.00 -0.97 -2.23
CA ILE A 76 19.52 -0.86 -0.88
C ILE A 76 20.67 -1.87 -0.82
N ARG A 77 21.88 -1.41 -1.12
CA ARG A 77 23.08 -2.04 -0.61
C ARG A 77 22.86 -2.16 0.89
N ARG A 78 22.80 -3.40 1.39
CA ARG A 78 22.94 -3.65 2.83
C ARG A 78 24.23 -2.94 3.25
N ALA A 79 24.11 -1.86 4.01
CA ALA A 79 25.29 -1.31 4.69
C ALA A 79 25.81 -2.44 5.60
N PRO A 80 27.12 -2.74 5.59
CA PRO A 80 27.67 -3.71 6.53
C PRO A 80 27.43 -3.20 7.95
N ALA A 81 26.93 -4.09 8.81
CA ALA A 81 26.72 -3.81 10.23
C ALA A 81 28.04 -3.30 10.84
N THR A 82 28.02 -2.09 11.39
CA THR A 82 29.14 -1.56 12.16
C THR A 82 29.23 -2.37 13.46
N PRO A 83 30.37 -3.00 13.80
CA PRO A 83 30.50 -3.66 15.09
C PRO A 83 30.50 -2.62 16.21
N ALA A 84 29.70 -2.88 17.24
CA ALA A 84 29.58 -2.04 18.42
C ALA A 84 30.96 -1.82 19.06
N SER A 85 31.34 -0.55 19.22
CA SER A 85 32.47 -0.15 20.05
C SER A 85 32.21 -0.59 21.49
N ALA A 86 32.97 -1.58 21.95
CA ALA A 86 33.09 -1.90 23.37
C ALA A 86 33.74 -0.71 24.08
N ALA A 87 32.93 0.07 24.79
CA ALA A 87 33.42 1.05 25.74
C ALA A 87 33.84 0.30 27.02
N ARG A 88 35.14 0.40 27.31
CA ARG A 88 35.74 0.15 28.63
C ARG A 88 35.55 1.37 29.51
#